data_AF-A0A2N2MCR7-F1
#
_entry.id   AF-A0A2N2MCR7-F1
#
_cell.length_a   1.000
_cell.length_b   1.000
_cell.length_c   1.000
_cell.angle_alpha   90.00
_cell.angle_beta   90.00
_cell.angle_gamma   90.00
#
_symmetry.space_group_name_H-M   'P 1'
#
loop_
_entity.id
_entity.type
_entity.pdbx_description
1 polymer ?
#
loop_
_entity_poly.entity_id
_entity_poly.type
_entity_poly.pdbx_seq_one_letter_code
_entity_poly.pdbx_strand_id
1 'polypeptide(L)'
;MKLLKALSWAACLLLLLAGCAQLSGECSPRPVVVPTLPAIIPGYTELDTTTGLHITGKYQIIDVETWRLRVTGKVDNPLELSYDELRCMPRIESKETIICRGNFEDSATWAGVPLVHILELAGVQQDATQIKLSGADGYSSTVLLTDALSEINFLAYEWEGQAVPILHGFPLRASFPALSGYTWVKWLVEIEVK
;
A
#
# COMPACT_ATOMS: atom_id res chain seq x y z
N MET A 1 -7.86 -22.05 72.97
CA MET A 1 -8.97 -21.06 73.04
C MET A 1 -8.68 -19.97 72.01
N LYS A 2 -9.45 -19.94 70.90
CA LYS A 2 -9.80 -18.80 70.01
C LYS A 2 -8.68 -17.77 69.69
N LEU A 3 -8.31 -17.43 68.45
CA LEU A 3 -9.12 -17.14 67.27
C LEU A 3 -8.29 -17.24 65.97
N LEU A 4 -8.97 -17.64 64.90
CA LEU A 4 -8.55 -17.56 63.51
C LEU A 4 -8.40 -16.10 63.04
N LYS A 5 -7.47 -15.86 62.11
CA LYS A 5 -7.59 -14.79 61.11
C LYS A 5 -7.47 -15.40 59.72
N ALA A 6 -8.63 -15.51 59.06
CA ALA A 6 -8.74 -15.65 57.62
C ALA A 6 -8.76 -14.24 57.01
N LEU A 7 -7.92 -13.97 56.02
CA LEU A 7 -8.16 -12.89 55.07
C LEU A 7 -7.87 -13.43 53.65
N SER A 8 -8.98 -13.77 53.01
CA SER A 8 -9.18 -13.93 51.57
C SER A 8 -9.11 -12.56 50.91
N TRP A 9 -8.26 -12.38 49.89
CA TRP A 9 -8.41 -11.30 48.91
C TRP A 9 -8.28 -11.87 47.49
N ALA A 10 -9.46 -12.16 46.97
CA ALA A 10 -9.93 -12.20 45.58
C ALA A 10 -8.91 -12.26 44.44
N ALA A 11 -9.11 -13.30 43.63
CA ALA A 11 -8.57 -13.50 42.31
C ALA A 11 -9.00 -12.43 41.30
N CYS A 12 -8.08 -12.11 40.40
CA CYS A 12 -8.27 -12.09 38.95
C CYS A 12 -9.65 -11.63 38.46
N LEU A 13 -9.75 -10.37 38.02
CA LEU A 13 -10.71 -9.99 36.99
C LEU A 13 -9.96 -9.19 35.92
N LEU A 14 -9.87 -9.82 34.75
CA LEU A 14 -9.44 -9.24 33.50
C LEU A 14 -10.18 -7.92 33.24
N LEU A 15 -9.43 -6.89 32.88
CA LEU A 15 -9.88 -5.82 31.98
C LEU A 15 -8.65 -5.31 31.23
N LEU A 16 -8.08 -6.17 30.37
CA LEU A 16 -7.28 -5.70 29.25
C LEU A 16 -8.27 -5.18 28.21
N LEU A 17 -8.65 -3.91 28.36
CA LEU A 17 -9.18 -3.15 27.25
C LEU A 17 -8.02 -2.99 26.27
N ALA A 18 -7.99 -3.85 25.25
CA ALA A 18 -7.24 -3.59 24.03
C ALA A 18 -7.69 -2.22 23.53
N GLY A 19 -6.81 -1.23 23.68
CA GLY A 19 -7.03 0.07 23.09
C GLY A 19 -7.03 -0.10 21.58
N CYS A 20 -8.21 -0.06 20.97
CA CYS A 20 -8.31 0.46 19.62
C CYS A 20 -7.61 1.82 19.65
N ALA A 21 -6.48 1.94 18.97
CA ALA A 21 -5.88 3.24 18.72
C ALA A 21 -6.90 4.02 17.86
N GLN A 22 -7.73 4.83 18.51
CA GLN A 22 -8.59 5.77 17.83
C GLN A 22 -7.69 6.74 17.05
N LEU A 23 -7.77 6.69 15.73
CA LEU A 23 -7.28 7.72 14.81
C LEU A 23 -7.95 9.04 15.20
N SER A 24 -7.29 9.81 16.07
CA SER A 24 -7.83 11.00 16.73
C SER A 24 -7.45 12.23 15.92
N GLY A 25 -8.22 12.43 14.85
CA GLY A 25 -8.18 13.57 13.96
C GLY A 25 -8.91 13.16 12.69
N GLU A 26 -10.09 13.73 12.44
CA GLU A 26 -10.84 13.45 11.21
C GLU A 26 -10.02 13.99 10.04
N CYS A 27 -9.19 13.13 9.45
CA CYS A 27 -8.57 13.45 8.20
C CYS A 27 -9.66 13.50 7.12
N SER A 28 -9.78 14.66 6.48
CA SER A 28 -10.65 14.87 5.34
C SER A 28 -9.77 15.20 4.14
N PRO A 29 -9.31 14.19 3.36
CA PRO A 29 -8.48 14.43 2.21
C PRO A 29 -9.28 15.22 1.17
N ARG A 30 -8.61 16.06 0.37
CA ARG A 30 -9.28 16.80 -0.71
C ARG A 30 -9.94 15.81 -1.67
N PRO A 31 -11.10 16.13 -2.27
CA PRO A 31 -11.69 15.29 -3.30
C PRO A 31 -10.67 14.97 -4.39
N VAL A 32 -10.54 13.68 -4.75
CA VAL A 32 -9.67 13.26 -5.84
C VAL A 32 -10.37 13.52 -7.17
N VAL A 33 -9.65 14.07 -8.13
CA VAL A 33 -10.10 14.09 -9.52
C VAL A 33 -9.76 12.72 -10.11
N VAL A 34 -10.77 11.88 -10.32
CA VAL A 34 -10.59 10.56 -10.94
C VAL A 34 -10.03 10.77 -12.36
N PRO A 35 -8.88 10.16 -12.69
CA PRO A 35 -8.27 10.31 -14.01
C PRO A 35 -9.15 9.70 -15.10
N THR A 36 -8.99 10.18 -16.33
CA THR A 36 -9.61 9.61 -17.52
C THR A 36 -8.58 8.85 -18.34
N LEU A 37 -9.03 7.87 -19.14
CA LEU A 37 -8.17 7.22 -20.12
C LEU A 37 -7.68 8.23 -21.17
N PRO A 38 -6.46 8.08 -21.71
CA PRO A 38 -6.03 8.85 -22.87
C PRO A 38 -6.83 8.45 -24.11
N ALA A 39 -6.88 9.35 -25.09
CA ALA A 39 -7.61 9.11 -26.35
C ALA A 39 -7.04 7.94 -27.17
N ILE A 40 -5.74 7.68 -27.02
CA ILE A 40 -5.03 6.57 -27.65
C ILE A 40 -4.39 5.77 -26.51
N ILE A 41 -4.66 4.47 -26.49
CA ILE A 41 -4.03 3.54 -25.54
C ILE A 41 -2.84 2.89 -26.26
N PRO A 42 -1.60 3.15 -25.83
CA PRO A 42 -0.42 2.55 -26.44
C PRO A 42 -0.39 1.02 -26.31
N GLY A 43 0.37 0.38 -27.19
CA GLY A 43 0.69 -1.05 -27.09
C GLY A 43 1.56 -1.40 -25.88
N TYR A 44 1.76 -2.70 -25.67
CA TYR A 44 2.64 -3.19 -24.61
C TYR A 44 4.07 -2.71 -24.85
N THR A 45 4.70 -2.13 -23.81
CA THR A 45 6.00 -1.43 -23.85
C THR A 45 6.08 -0.22 -24.78
N GLU A 46 4.95 0.29 -25.27
CA GLU A 46 4.92 1.57 -25.99
C GLU A 46 4.72 2.74 -25.03
N LEU A 47 5.21 3.91 -25.43
CA LEU A 47 5.15 5.15 -24.66
C LEU A 47 3.75 5.76 -24.71
N ASP A 48 3.15 6.04 -23.54
CA ASP A 48 2.04 6.98 -23.44
C ASP A 48 2.57 8.40 -23.53
N THR A 49 2.31 9.07 -24.65
CA THR A 49 2.78 10.43 -24.91
C THR A 49 2.14 11.47 -23.99
N THR A 50 1.02 11.13 -23.32
CA THR A 50 0.35 12.01 -22.36
C THR A 50 1.12 12.09 -21.05
N THR A 51 1.71 10.97 -20.62
CA THR A 51 2.38 10.85 -19.33
C THR A 51 3.89 10.74 -19.46
N GLY A 52 4.41 10.44 -20.64
CA GLY A 52 5.83 10.15 -20.85
C GLY A 52 6.29 8.85 -20.17
N LEU A 53 5.38 7.90 -19.97
CA LEU A 53 5.65 6.62 -19.30
C LEU A 53 5.24 5.46 -20.22
N HIS A 54 5.95 4.34 -20.16
CA HIS A 54 5.64 3.16 -20.96
C HIS A 54 4.52 2.32 -20.33
N ILE A 55 3.70 1.70 -21.20
CA ILE A 55 2.58 0.85 -20.76
C ILE A 55 3.02 -0.60 -20.60
N THR A 56 2.59 -1.21 -19.51
CA THR A 56 2.67 -2.67 -19.28
C THR A 56 1.35 -3.19 -18.71
N GLY A 57 1.08 -4.48 -18.90
CA GLY A 57 -0.14 -5.11 -18.38
C GLY A 57 -1.42 -4.60 -19.05
N LYS A 58 -2.56 -5.12 -18.59
CA LYS A 58 -3.89 -4.70 -19.06
C LYS A 58 -4.50 -3.75 -18.05
N TYR A 59 -4.81 -2.53 -18.49
CA TYR A 59 -5.37 -1.53 -17.58
C TYR A 59 -6.69 -1.95 -16.96
N GLN A 60 -6.94 -1.42 -15.76
CA GLN A 60 -8.15 -1.65 -14.99
C GLN A 60 -8.87 -0.32 -14.78
N ILE A 61 -10.20 -0.37 -14.84
CA ILE A 61 -11.07 0.75 -14.44
C ILE A 61 -11.59 0.40 -13.05
N ILE A 62 -11.11 1.13 -12.05
CA ILE A 62 -11.41 0.87 -10.64
C ILE A 62 -12.25 2.02 -10.11
N ASP A 63 -13.38 1.69 -9.51
CA ASP A 63 -14.16 2.61 -8.70
C ASP A 63 -13.48 2.79 -7.33
N VAL A 64 -13.04 4.02 -7.07
CA VAL A 64 -12.25 4.36 -5.89
C VAL A 64 -13.10 4.37 -4.60
N GLU A 65 -14.42 4.55 -4.71
CA GLU A 65 -15.32 4.57 -3.55
C GLU A 65 -15.46 3.16 -2.93
N THR A 66 -15.51 2.14 -3.79
CA THR A 66 -15.70 0.74 -3.40
C THR A 66 -14.39 -0.05 -3.31
N TRP A 67 -13.31 0.44 -3.92
CA TRP A 67 -12.00 -0.20 -3.85
C TRP A 67 -11.41 -0.19 -2.43
N ARG A 68 -10.72 -1.28 -2.08
CA ARG A 68 -9.96 -1.42 -0.84
C ARG A 68 -8.62 -2.09 -1.12
N LEU A 69 -7.56 -1.61 -0.47
CA LEU A 69 -6.30 -2.33 -0.34
C LEU A 69 -6.40 -3.28 0.85
N ARG A 70 -6.22 -4.58 0.59
CA ARG A 70 -6.13 -5.58 1.66
C ARG A 70 -4.68 -5.80 2.10
N VAL A 71 -4.46 -5.93 3.40
CA VAL A 71 -3.21 -6.41 3.98
C VAL A 71 -3.49 -7.66 4.80
N THR A 72 -2.94 -8.79 4.37
CA THR A 72 -3.35 -10.13 4.83
C THR A 72 -2.13 -11.01 5.14
N GLY A 73 -2.37 -12.26 5.54
CA GLY A 73 -1.33 -13.24 5.80
C GLY A 73 -0.79 -13.15 7.23
N LYS A 74 0.54 -13.17 7.39
CA LYS A 74 1.24 -13.15 8.69
C LYS A 74 1.28 -11.76 9.33
N VAL A 75 0.11 -11.27 9.71
CA VAL A 75 -0.10 -9.98 10.36
C VAL A 75 -1.00 -10.15 11.58
N ASP A 76 -0.80 -9.34 12.61
CA ASP A 76 -1.61 -9.34 13.83
C ASP A 76 -2.97 -8.66 13.60
N ASN A 77 -2.99 -7.64 12.74
CA ASN A 77 -4.17 -6.85 12.40
C ASN A 77 -4.35 -6.81 10.87
N PRO A 78 -5.09 -7.76 10.27
CA PRO A 78 -5.46 -7.66 8.85
C PRO A 78 -6.18 -6.34 8.56
N LEU A 79 -5.81 -5.67 7.47
CA LEU A 79 -6.32 -4.35 7.11
C LEU A 79 -7.15 -4.40 5.83
N GLU A 80 -8.18 -3.55 5.75
CA GLU A 80 -8.89 -3.21 4.51
C GLU A 80 -8.97 -1.68 4.39
N LEU A 81 -7.99 -1.09 3.72
CA LEU A 81 -7.81 0.36 3.65
C LEU A 81 -8.51 0.95 2.43
N SER A 82 -9.33 1.97 2.63
CA SER A 82 -9.88 2.79 1.56
C SER A 82 -8.82 3.72 0.97
N TYR A 83 -9.12 4.25 -0.22
CA TYR A 83 -8.25 5.23 -0.86
C TYR A 83 -8.04 6.49 -0.01
N ASP A 84 -9.09 6.96 0.65
CA ASP A 84 -9.04 8.17 1.47
C ASP A 84 -8.24 7.96 2.75
N GLU A 85 -8.36 6.79 3.40
CA GLU A 85 -7.53 6.43 4.54
C GLU A 85 -6.04 6.40 4.18
N LEU A 86 -5.68 5.88 3.00
CA LEU A 86 -4.29 5.91 2.52
C LEU A 86 -3.78 7.35 2.30
N ARG A 87 -4.63 8.25 1.81
CA ARG A 87 -4.30 9.68 1.61
C ARG A 87 -4.25 10.47 2.93
N CYS A 88 -4.75 9.88 4.01
CA CYS A 88 -4.69 10.43 5.35
C CYS A 88 -3.45 10.00 6.15
N MET A 89 -2.73 8.99 5.66
CA MET A 89 -1.48 8.53 6.24
C MET A 89 -0.33 9.48 5.90
N PRO A 90 0.84 9.36 6.56
CA PRO A 90 2.03 10.12 6.20
C PRO A 90 2.32 10.03 4.70
N ARG A 91 2.61 11.17 4.07
CA ARG A 91 2.93 11.28 2.65
C ARG A 91 4.44 11.41 2.46
N ILE A 92 4.99 10.63 1.55
CA ILE A 92 6.32 10.86 0.98
C ILE A 92 6.20 11.16 -0.51
N GLU A 93 7.18 11.91 -1.02
CA GLU A 93 7.32 12.25 -2.43
C GLU A 93 8.76 12.01 -2.84
N SER A 94 8.95 11.37 -3.99
CA SER A 94 10.28 11.12 -4.54
C SER A 94 10.27 11.10 -6.05
N LYS A 95 11.37 11.56 -6.64
CA LYS A 95 11.61 11.45 -8.08
C LYS A 95 12.35 10.15 -8.34
N GLU A 96 11.68 9.25 -9.04
CA GLU A 96 12.15 7.88 -9.22
C GLU A 96 12.23 7.48 -10.68
N THR A 97 13.16 6.56 -10.97
CA THR A 97 13.31 5.95 -12.29
C THR A 97 12.96 4.46 -12.21
N ILE A 98 11.90 4.06 -12.92
CA ILE A 98 11.47 2.68 -13.05
C ILE A 98 12.29 2.05 -14.16
N ILE A 99 13.11 1.04 -13.82
CA ILE A 99 13.97 0.35 -14.79
C ILE A 99 13.43 -1.05 -15.08
N CYS A 100 12.93 -1.26 -16.29
CA CYS A 100 12.59 -2.57 -16.84
C CYS A 100 13.68 -2.98 -17.85
N ARG A 101 14.71 -3.68 -17.35
CA ARG A 101 15.90 -4.01 -18.14
C ARG A 101 15.56 -4.66 -19.47
N GLY A 102 16.07 -4.08 -20.57
CA GLY A 102 15.83 -4.56 -21.92
C GLY A 102 14.52 -4.08 -22.56
N ASN A 103 13.70 -3.31 -21.84
CA ASN A 103 12.43 -2.78 -22.35
C ASN A 103 12.41 -1.24 -22.30
N PHE A 104 12.42 -0.65 -21.11
CA PHE A 104 12.28 0.81 -20.94
C PHE A 104 12.82 1.31 -19.59
N GLU A 105 13.01 2.62 -19.53
CA GLU A 105 13.31 3.38 -18.32
C GLU A 105 12.39 4.60 -18.27
N ASP A 106 11.65 4.74 -17.17
CA ASP A 106 10.66 5.80 -17.00
C ASP A 106 10.97 6.61 -15.75
N SER A 107 11.05 7.93 -15.85
CA SER A 107 11.30 8.81 -14.72
C SER A 107 10.13 9.74 -14.46
N ALA A 108 9.65 9.80 -13.22
CA ALA A 108 8.61 10.74 -12.80
C ALA A 108 8.71 11.02 -11.30
N THR A 109 8.03 12.08 -10.86
CA THR A 109 7.77 12.35 -9.45
C THR A 109 6.55 11.54 -9.01
N TRP A 110 6.72 10.72 -7.98
CA TRP A 110 5.65 9.92 -7.40
C TRP A 110 5.47 10.30 -5.92
N ALA A 111 4.23 10.20 -5.44
CA ALA A 111 3.96 10.39 -4.03
C ALA A 111 2.89 9.42 -3.51
N GLY A 112 2.98 9.14 -2.22
CA GLY A 112 2.17 8.11 -1.61
C GLY A 112 2.46 7.91 -0.14
N VAL A 113 1.95 6.80 0.38
CA VAL A 113 2.16 6.40 1.78
C VAL A 113 3.35 5.45 1.89
N PRO A 114 4.27 5.64 2.85
CA PRO A 114 5.35 4.68 3.12
C PRO A 114 4.82 3.27 3.32
N LEU A 115 5.40 2.29 2.63
CA LEU A 115 4.98 0.89 2.76
C LEU A 115 5.23 0.38 4.18
N VAL A 116 6.35 0.78 4.78
CA VAL A 116 6.69 0.44 6.17
C VAL A 116 5.60 0.85 7.16
N HIS A 117 4.96 2.02 6.96
CA HIS A 117 3.88 2.49 7.82
C HIS A 117 2.66 1.56 7.79
N ILE A 118 2.29 1.07 6.60
CA ILE A 118 1.17 0.13 6.43
C ILE A 118 1.50 -1.22 7.08
N LEU A 119 2.73 -1.71 6.92
CA LEU A 119 3.19 -2.97 7.51
C LEU A 119 3.25 -2.88 9.05
N GLU A 120 3.66 -1.73 9.59
CA GLU A 120 3.62 -1.45 11.03
C GLU A 120 2.19 -1.45 11.58
N LEU A 121 1.26 -0.77 10.89
CA LEU A 121 -0.16 -0.77 11.27
C LEU A 121 -0.76 -2.18 11.27
N ALA A 122 -0.37 -3.01 10.30
CA ALA A 122 -0.82 -4.40 10.22
C ALA A 122 -0.20 -5.28 11.32
N GLY A 123 0.95 -4.90 11.89
CA GLY A 123 1.68 -5.70 12.86
C GLY A 123 2.24 -6.97 12.23
N VAL A 124 3.25 -6.85 11.37
CA VAL A 124 3.92 -8.00 10.73
C VAL A 124 4.51 -8.96 11.78
N GLN A 125 4.19 -10.25 11.66
CA GLN A 125 4.66 -11.28 12.58
C GLN A 125 6.15 -11.61 12.38
N GLN A 126 6.82 -12.03 13.45
CA GLN A 126 8.28 -12.20 13.49
C GLN A 126 8.83 -13.26 12.53
N ASP A 127 8.03 -14.24 12.13
CA ASP A 127 8.42 -15.33 11.23
C ASP A 127 8.04 -15.05 9.75
N ALA A 128 7.57 -13.84 9.44
CA ALA A 128 7.39 -13.38 8.08
C ALA A 128 8.75 -13.11 7.41
N THR A 129 8.82 -13.42 6.11
CA THR A 129 10.04 -13.36 5.30
C THR A 129 9.83 -12.60 4.00
N GLN A 130 8.59 -12.51 3.51
CA GLN A 130 8.27 -11.92 2.21
C GLN A 130 6.93 -11.20 2.23
N ILE A 131 6.71 -10.34 1.24
CA ILE A 131 5.38 -9.86 0.87
C ILE A 131 5.10 -10.22 -0.57
N LYS A 132 3.85 -10.59 -0.88
CA LYS A 132 3.33 -10.72 -2.24
C LYS A 132 2.38 -9.57 -2.52
N LEU A 133 2.69 -8.81 -3.55
CA LEU A 133 1.86 -7.71 -4.06
C LEU A 133 1.03 -8.23 -5.23
N SER A 134 -0.29 -8.01 -5.22
CA SER A 134 -1.19 -8.46 -6.29
C SER A 134 -1.99 -7.29 -6.85
N GLY A 135 -2.00 -7.18 -8.18
CA GLY A 135 -2.77 -6.20 -8.93
C GLY A 135 -4.12 -6.75 -9.39
N ALA A 136 -5.08 -5.86 -9.63
CA ALA A 136 -6.42 -6.21 -10.13
C ALA A 136 -6.40 -6.83 -11.54
N ASP A 137 -5.31 -6.66 -12.30
CA ASP A 137 -5.09 -7.29 -13.60
C ASP A 137 -4.63 -8.76 -13.51
N GLY A 138 -4.47 -9.29 -12.29
CA GLY A 138 -3.99 -10.63 -12.02
C GLY A 138 -2.46 -10.75 -11.96
N TYR A 139 -1.71 -9.68 -12.22
CA TYR A 139 -0.27 -9.67 -12.05
C TYR A 139 0.11 -9.67 -10.57
N SER A 140 1.21 -10.34 -10.22
CA SER A 140 1.75 -10.28 -8.86
C SER A 140 3.27 -10.36 -8.86
N SER A 141 3.89 -9.78 -7.84
CA SER A 141 5.31 -9.87 -7.58
C SER A 141 5.55 -10.10 -6.09
N THR A 142 6.62 -10.83 -5.78
CA THR A 142 7.06 -11.06 -4.40
C THR A 142 8.32 -10.27 -4.13
N VAL A 143 8.43 -9.70 -2.93
CA VAL A 143 9.59 -8.94 -2.45
C VAL A 143 10.00 -9.49 -1.09
N LEU A 144 11.30 -9.51 -0.79
CA LEU A 144 11.79 -9.88 0.55
C LEU A 144 11.25 -8.88 1.57
N LEU A 145 10.85 -9.34 2.75
CA LEU A 145 10.35 -8.46 3.80
C LEU A 145 11.41 -7.41 4.20
N THR A 146 12.68 -7.80 4.21
CA THR A 146 13.80 -6.88 4.49
C THR A 146 13.88 -5.73 3.49
N ASP A 147 13.61 -6.00 2.21
CA ASP A 147 13.58 -4.95 1.19
C ASP A 147 12.32 -4.11 1.34
N ALA A 148 11.16 -4.75 1.58
CA ALA A 148 9.87 -4.09 1.73
C ALA A 148 9.82 -3.09 2.90
N LEU A 149 10.55 -3.37 3.99
CA LEU A 149 10.66 -2.51 5.18
C LEU A 149 11.55 -1.27 4.97
N SER A 150 12.18 -1.11 3.81
CA SER A 150 12.95 0.10 3.49
C SER A 150 12.06 1.34 3.44
N GLU A 151 12.51 2.43 4.07
CA GLU A 151 11.78 3.70 4.17
C GLU A 151 11.57 4.41 2.82
N ILE A 152 12.34 4.03 1.79
CA ILE A 152 12.20 4.61 0.44
C ILE A 152 11.06 3.96 -0.36
N ASN A 153 10.48 2.86 0.11
CA ASN A 153 9.39 2.17 -0.58
C ASN A 153 8.04 2.74 -0.14
N PHE A 154 7.13 2.88 -1.09
CA PHE A 154 5.82 3.46 -0.83
C PHE A 154 4.76 2.91 -1.78
N LEU A 155 3.50 3.11 -1.41
CA LEU A 155 2.36 2.88 -2.27
C LEU A 155 1.93 4.22 -2.86
N ALA A 156 2.24 4.41 -4.14
CA ALA A 156 2.00 5.66 -4.85
C ALA A 156 0.53 5.77 -5.29
N TYR A 157 -0.11 6.86 -4.86
CA TYR A 157 -1.43 7.30 -5.31
C TYR A 157 -1.37 8.62 -6.09
N GLU A 158 -0.20 9.26 -6.14
CA GLU A 158 0.09 10.47 -6.91
C GLU A 158 1.25 10.28 -7.91
N TRP A 159 1.12 10.94 -9.05
CA TRP A 159 2.10 11.08 -10.13
C TRP A 159 2.10 12.55 -10.60
N GLU A 160 3.27 13.19 -10.61
CA GLU A 160 3.46 14.61 -10.99
C GLU A 160 2.46 15.56 -10.28
N GLY A 161 2.20 15.30 -8.98
CA GLY A 161 1.28 16.09 -8.16
C GLY A 161 -0.22 15.88 -8.47
N GLN A 162 -0.55 14.95 -9.35
CA GLN A 162 -1.92 14.55 -9.70
C GLN A 162 -2.17 13.10 -9.29
N ALA A 163 -3.42 12.64 -9.34
CA ALA A 163 -3.70 11.22 -9.14
C ALA A 163 -2.94 10.38 -10.18
N VAL A 164 -2.46 9.19 -9.79
CA VAL A 164 -1.80 8.25 -10.72
C VAL A 164 -2.70 8.03 -11.94
N PRO A 165 -2.19 8.09 -13.18
CA PRO A 165 -3.01 7.84 -14.36
C PRO A 165 -3.55 6.40 -14.41
N ILE A 166 -4.70 6.19 -15.07
CA ILE A 166 -5.34 4.86 -15.16
C ILE A 166 -4.37 3.80 -15.71
N LEU A 167 -3.67 4.09 -16.80
CA LEU A 167 -2.75 3.15 -17.44
C LEU A 167 -1.53 2.82 -16.56
N HIS A 168 -1.26 3.66 -15.55
CA HIS A 168 -0.10 3.58 -14.66
C HIS A 168 -0.43 3.13 -13.25
N GLY A 169 -1.65 2.66 -13.01
CA GLY A 169 -2.02 1.93 -11.80
C GLY A 169 -2.99 2.63 -10.87
N PHE A 170 -3.76 3.62 -11.34
CA PHE A 170 -4.84 4.20 -10.52
C PHE A 170 -5.75 3.11 -9.92
N PRO A 171 -6.11 3.15 -8.63
CA PRO A 171 -5.84 4.22 -7.68
C PRO A 171 -4.48 4.12 -6.98
N LEU A 172 -3.86 2.95 -6.99
CA LEU A 172 -2.67 2.68 -6.19
C LEU A 172 -1.69 1.75 -6.93
N ARG A 173 -0.42 2.11 -6.93
CA ARG A 173 0.68 1.25 -7.40
C ARG A 173 1.76 1.12 -6.35
N ALA A 174 2.50 0.03 -6.39
CA ALA A 174 3.72 -0.10 -5.61
C ALA A 174 4.86 0.71 -6.24
N SER A 175 5.72 1.26 -5.39
CA SER A 175 6.98 1.94 -5.73
C SER A 175 8.12 1.31 -4.93
N PHE A 176 9.08 0.71 -5.65
CA PHE A 176 10.29 0.11 -5.09
C PHE A 176 11.53 0.69 -5.79
N PRO A 177 12.01 1.89 -5.41
CA PRO A 177 13.11 2.59 -6.07
C PRO A 177 14.38 1.77 -6.30
N ALA A 178 14.75 0.92 -5.33
CA ALA A 178 15.95 0.10 -5.39
C ALA A 178 15.78 -1.21 -6.17
N LEU A 179 14.56 -1.54 -6.62
CA LEU A 179 14.24 -2.82 -7.27
C LEU A 179 13.79 -2.62 -8.73
N SER A 180 13.80 -3.72 -9.49
CA SER A 180 13.39 -3.69 -10.91
C SER A 180 11.91 -3.38 -11.06
N GLY A 181 11.54 -2.76 -12.20
CA GLY A 181 10.17 -2.32 -12.49
C GLY A 181 9.10 -3.42 -12.44
N TYR A 182 9.46 -4.71 -12.52
CA TYR A 182 8.49 -5.80 -12.35
C TYR A 182 7.91 -5.86 -10.92
N THR A 183 8.59 -5.27 -9.93
CA THR A 183 8.12 -5.17 -8.54
C THR A 183 7.12 -4.04 -8.32
N TRP A 184 7.03 -3.08 -9.26
CA TRP A 184 6.14 -1.92 -9.20
C TRP A 184 4.72 -2.27 -9.66
N VAL A 185 4.09 -3.22 -8.95
CA VAL A 185 2.75 -3.74 -9.24
C VAL A 185 1.74 -2.61 -9.32
N LYS A 186 0.96 -2.58 -10.40
CA LYS A 186 -0.08 -1.59 -10.68
C LYS A 186 -1.45 -2.10 -10.26
N TRP A 187 -2.40 -1.18 -10.08
CA TRP A 187 -3.78 -1.49 -9.70
C TRP A 187 -3.83 -2.38 -8.46
N LEU A 188 -2.99 -2.04 -7.47
CA LEU A 188 -2.73 -2.88 -6.31
C LEU A 188 -4.03 -3.12 -5.53
N VAL A 189 -4.28 -4.38 -5.17
CA VAL A 189 -5.47 -4.78 -4.40
C VAL A 189 -5.12 -5.54 -3.14
N GLU A 190 -3.93 -6.15 -3.06
CA GLU A 190 -3.54 -6.94 -1.90
C GLU A 190 -2.03 -6.95 -1.69
N ILE A 191 -1.65 -6.88 -0.41
CA ILE A 191 -0.33 -7.19 0.13
C ILE A 191 -0.50 -8.37 1.08
N GLU A 192 -0.04 -9.54 0.66
CA GLU A 192 -0.06 -10.76 1.47
C GLU A 192 1.32 -10.95 2.12
N VAL A 193 1.39 -10.89 3.45
CA VAL A 193 2.61 -11.12 4.23
C VAL A 193 2.82 -12.62 4.46
N LYS A 194 4.02 -13.13 4.19
CA LYS A 194 4.35 -14.58 4.14
C LYS A 194 5.52 -14.95 5.02
#